data_AF-A0A1X1ZGS0-F1
#
_entry.id   AF-A0A1X1ZGS0-F1
#
_cell.length_a   1.000
_cell.length_b   1.000
_cell.length_c   1.000
_cell.angle_alpha   90.00
_cell.angle_beta   90.00
_cell.angle_gamma   90.00
#
_symmetry.space_group_name_H-M   'P 1'
#
loop_
_entity.id
_entity.type
_entity.pdbx_description
1 polymer ?
#
loop_
_entity_poly.entity_id
_entity_poly.type
_entity_poly.pdbx_seq_one_letter_code
_entity_poly.pdbx_strand_id
1 'polypeptide(L)'
;MGTRKQSGGNGTGFAILVVIALLWWLRWLILAGAVIALAVWVTRRLMRSYAEYRASEVKRLAEIRWRADVQNAQVLRGDPHGFFGQYPLPDPELIPRWYRAG
;
A
#
# COMPACT_ATOMS: atom_id res chain seq x y z
N MET A 1 68.11 24.82 -32.84
CA MET A 1 67.74 24.18 -31.57
C MET A 1 66.38 24.69 -31.14
N GLY A 2 65.42 23.80 -30.88
CA GLY A 2 64.10 24.19 -30.38
C GLY A 2 63.00 23.23 -30.84
N THR A 3 63.08 21.96 -30.46
CA THR A 3 61.97 21.00 -30.60
C THR A 3 60.82 21.44 -29.70
N ARG A 4 59.73 21.92 -30.30
CA ARG A 4 58.47 22.21 -29.61
C ARG A 4 57.96 20.94 -28.95
N LYS A 5 57.96 20.90 -27.62
CA LYS A 5 57.27 19.86 -26.84
C LYS A 5 55.76 20.09 -26.97
N GLN A 6 55.13 19.35 -27.88
CA GLN A 6 53.68 19.22 -27.95
C GLN A 6 53.24 18.24 -26.85
N SER A 7 53.13 18.73 -25.62
CA SER A 7 52.74 17.95 -24.43
C SER A 7 51.38 18.40 -23.92
N GLY A 8 50.33 18.26 -24.75
CA GLY A 8 48.96 18.65 -24.39
C GLY A 8 47.87 17.62 -24.69
N GLY A 9 48.15 16.56 -25.46
CA GLY A 9 47.11 15.66 -25.98
C GLY A 9 46.56 14.63 -24.98
N ASN A 10 47.40 14.11 -24.09
CA ASN A 10 47.04 12.93 -23.29
C ASN A 10 46.09 13.26 -22.12
N GLY A 11 46.26 14.42 -21.48
CA GLY A 11 45.41 14.84 -20.36
C GLY A 11 43.99 15.20 -20.80
N THR A 12 43.85 15.86 -21.94
CA THR A 12 42.55 16.25 -22.49
C THR A 12 41.75 15.04 -22.97
N GLY A 13 42.40 14.06 -23.62
CA GLY A 13 41.74 12.82 -24.03
C GLY A 13 41.22 12.00 -22.84
N PHE A 14 42.01 11.90 -21.77
CA PHE A 14 41.58 11.22 -20.55
C PHE A 14 40.39 11.93 -19.88
N ALA A 15 40.41 13.25 -19.80
CA ALA A 15 39.30 14.03 -19.24
C ALA A 15 37.98 13.80 -19.99
N ILE A 16 38.03 13.74 -21.33
CA ILE A 16 36.85 13.46 -22.16
C ILE A 16 36.27 12.06 -21.87
N LEU A 17 37.12 11.04 -21.76
CA LEU A 17 36.68 9.68 -21.45
C LEU A 17 36.02 9.58 -20.06
N VAL A 18 36.57 10.28 -19.06
CA VAL A 18 35.97 10.35 -17.73
C VAL A 18 34.59 11.00 -17.77
N VAL A 19 34.43 12.10 -18.51
CA VAL A 19 33.13 12.76 -18.67
C VAL A 19 32.11 11.85 -19.35
N ILE A 20 32.48 11.13 -20.40
CA ILE A 20 31.60 10.18 -21.09
C ILE A 20 31.19 9.04 -20.16
N ALA A 21 32.14 8.47 -19.41
CA ALA A 21 31.84 7.43 -18.42
C ALA A 21 30.91 7.93 -17.31
N LEU A 22 31.10 9.18 -16.86
CA LEU A 22 30.26 9.82 -15.86
C LEU A 22 28.83 10.03 -16.38
N LEU A 23 28.67 10.52 -17.61
CA LEU A 23 27.36 10.71 -18.25
C LEU A 23 26.63 9.38 -18.46
N TRP A 24 27.38 8.34 -18.86
CA TRP A 24 26.83 6.99 -18.98
C TRP A 24 26.32 6.47 -17.64
N TRP A 25 27.10 6.68 -16.57
CA TRP A 25 26.72 6.30 -15.22
C TRP A 25 25.53 7.11 -14.69
N LEU A 26 25.49 8.41 -14.99
CA LEU A 26 24.40 9.31 -14.61
C LEU A 26 23.05 8.85 -15.17
N ARG A 27 23.02 8.25 -16.36
CA ARG A 27 21.78 7.65 -16.92
C ARG A 27 21.16 6.64 -15.96
N TRP A 28 21.99 5.83 -15.31
CA TRP A 28 21.52 4.77 -14.40
C TRP A 28 21.02 5.35 -13.09
N LEU A 29 21.63 6.44 -12.60
CA LEU A 29 21.09 7.17 -11.45
C LEU A 29 19.73 7.79 -11.74
N ILE A 30 19.56 8.42 -12.91
CA ILE A 30 18.28 9.00 -13.32
C ILE A 30 17.22 7.89 -13.45
N LEU A 31 17.58 6.77 -14.08
CA LEU A 31 16.68 5.61 -14.21
C LEU A 31 16.28 5.06 -12.84
N ALA A 32 17.23 4.88 -11.92
CA ALA A 32 16.96 4.41 -10.56
C ALA A 32 16.03 5.37 -9.81
N GLY A 33 16.28 6.68 -9.89
CA GLY A 33 15.40 7.70 -9.32
C GLY A 33 13.98 7.65 -9.89
N ALA A 34 13.85 7.49 -11.21
CA ALA A 34 12.55 7.35 -11.87
C ALA A 34 11.79 6.09 -11.42
N VAL A 35 12.49 4.95 -11.29
CA VAL A 35 11.89 3.70 -10.80
C VAL A 35 11.42 3.85 -9.36
N ILE A 36 12.21 4.46 -8.48
CA ILE A 36 11.83 4.71 -7.09
C ILE A 36 10.62 5.64 -7.03
N ALA A 37 10.62 6.73 -7.80
CA ALA A 37 9.50 7.67 -7.86
C ALA A 37 8.21 6.98 -8.33
N LEU A 38 8.31 6.14 -9.36
CA LEU A 38 7.18 5.35 -9.86
C LEU A 38 6.67 4.38 -8.79
N ALA A 39 7.57 3.65 -8.12
CA ALA A 39 7.20 2.71 -7.06
C ALA A 39 6.47 3.42 -5.90
N VAL A 40 6.99 4.58 -5.45
CA VAL A 40 6.34 5.40 -4.42
C VAL A 40 4.97 5.89 -4.88
N TRP A 41 4.86 6.35 -6.13
CA TRP A 41 3.59 6.85 -6.68
C TRP A 41 2.53 5.74 -6.76
N VAL A 42 2.89 4.57 -7.29
CA VAL A 42 2.01 3.39 -7.35
C VAL A 42 1.61 2.94 -5.95
N THR A 43 2.56 2.86 -5.02
CA THR A 43 2.30 2.44 -3.64
C THR A 43 1.32 3.40 -2.95
N ARG A 44 1.52 4.72 -3.09
CA ARG A 44 0.59 5.73 -2.55
C ARG A 44 -0.80 5.60 -3.16
N ARG A 45 -0.88 5.35 -4.46
CA ARG A 45 -2.16 5.17 -5.15
C ARG A 45 -2.89 3.92 -4.65
N LEU A 46 -2.18 2.79 -4.54
CA LEU A 46 -2.73 1.54 -4.01
C LEU A 46 -3.18 1.71 -2.56
N MET A 47 -2.37 2.34 -1.70
CA MET A 47 -2.75 2.60 -0.30
C MET A 47 -4.03 3.42 -0.18
N ARG A 48 -4.28 4.39 -1.07
CA ARG A 48 -5.54 5.15 -1.07
C ARG A 48 -6.74 4.25 -1.38
N SER A 49 -6.64 3.45 -2.43
CA SER A 49 -7.70 2.49 -2.79
C SER A 49 -7.93 1.42 -1.71
N TYR A 50 -6.85 0.95 -1.08
CA TYR A 50 -6.93 0.01 0.04
C TYR A 50 -7.50 0.64 1.31
N ALA A 51 -7.22 1.91 1.58
CA ALA A 51 -7.78 2.63 2.72
C ALA A 51 -9.30 2.77 2.61
N GLU A 52 -9.82 3.02 1.41
CA GLU A 52 -11.27 3.05 1.15
C GLU A 52 -11.93 1.69 1.44
N TYR A 53 -11.32 0.60 0.96
CA TYR A 53 -11.81 -0.75 1.26
C TYR A 53 -11.74 -1.07 2.75
N ARG A 54 -10.61 -0.79 3.41
CA ARG A 54 -10.44 -1.03 4.85
C ARG A 54 -11.39 -0.19 5.69
N ALA A 55 -11.71 1.03 5.28
CA ALA A 55 -12.67 1.88 5.98
C ALA A 55 -14.09 1.27 5.98
N SER A 56 -14.49 0.60 4.89
CA SER A 56 -15.77 -0.10 4.83
C SER A 56 -15.83 -1.31 5.77
N GLU A 57 -14.77 -2.12 5.78
CA GLU A 57 -14.68 -3.32 6.62
C GLU A 57 -14.60 -2.98 8.11
N VAL A 58 -13.87 -1.91 8.47
CA VAL A 58 -13.79 -1.43 9.86
C VAL A 58 -15.16 -0.97 10.37
N LYS A 59 -15.96 -0.29 9.53
CA LYS A 59 -17.33 0.10 9.90
C LYS A 59 -18.21 -1.11 10.16
N ARG A 60 -18.16 -2.12 9.30
CA ARG A 60 -18.91 -3.37 9.45
C ARG A 60 -18.56 -4.10 10.75
N LEU A 61 -17.27 -4.22 11.06
CA LEU A 61 -16.81 -4.85 12.31
C LEU A 61 -17.17 -4.03 13.55
N ALA A 62 -17.14 -2.70 13.47
CA ALA A 62 -17.54 -1.83 14.56
C ALA A 62 -19.02 -2.01 14.93
N GLU A 63 -19.90 -2.17 13.94
CA GLU A 63 -21.32 -2.43 14.16
C GLU A 63 -21.58 -3.81 14.80
N ILE A 64 -20.81 -4.83 14.42
CA ILE A 64 -20.89 -6.16 15.05
C ILE A 64 -20.42 -6.08 16.51
N ARG A 65 -19.31 -5.41 16.78
CA ARG A 65 -18.79 -5.21 18.15
C ARG A 65 -19.80 -4.47 19.02
N TRP A 66 -20.36 -3.37 18.51
CA TRP A 66 -21.39 -2.60 19.22
C TRP A 66 -22.58 -3.48 19.63
N ARG A 67 -23.09 -4.30 18.71
CA ARG A 67 -24.20 -5.22 19.02
C ARG A 67 -23.81 -6.28 20.05
N ALA A 68 -22.61 -6.84 19.94
CA ALA A 68 -22.10 -7.79 20.93
C ALA A 68 -21.94 -7.15 22.31
N ASP A 69 -21.44 -5.91 22.38
CA ASP A 69 -21.26 -5.18 23.64
C ASP A 69 -22.61 -4.89 24.32
N VAL A 70 -23.63 -4.49 23.55
CA VAL A 70 -24.99 -4.27 24.07
C VAL A 70 -25.59 -5.56 24.64
N GLN A 71 -25.46 -6.68 23.93
CA GLN A 71 -25.96 -7.98 24.41
C GLN A 71 -25.19 -8.47 25.64
N ASN A 72 -23.86 -8.33 25.64
CA ASN A 72 -23.03 -8.68 26.77
C ASN A 72 -23.41 -7.86 28.01
N ALA A 73 -23.68 -6.56 27.84
CA ALA A 73 -24.17 -5.70 28.90
C ALA A 73 -25.56 -6.11 29.43
N GLN A 74 -26.46 -6.60 28.58
CA GLN A 74 -27.78 -7.13 28.98
C GLN A 74 -27.65 -8.41 29.79
N VAL A 75 -26.78 -9.34 29.36
CA VAL A 75 -26.48 -10.58 30.08
C VAL A 75 -25.89 -10.28 31.45
N LEU A 76 -24.91 -9.37 31.53
CA LEU A 76 -24.29 -8.98 32.80
C LEU A 76 -25.25 -8.26 33.75
N ARG A 77 -26.32 -7.62 33.22
CA ARG A 77 -27.38 -6.98 34.02
C ARG A 77 -28.40 -7.99 34.55
N GLY A 78 -28.29 -9.28 34.18
CA GLY A 78 -29.20 -10.33 34.63
C GLY A 78 -30.58 -10.25 33.99
N ASP A 79 -30.69 -9.70 32.78
CA ASP A 79 -31.95 -9.64 32.04
C ASP A 79 -32.48 -11.06 31.75
N PRO A 80 -33.69 -11.43 32.20
CA PRO A 80 -34.26 -12.76 31.97
C PRO A 80 -34.49 -13.11 30.49
N HIS A 81 -34.41 -12.16 29.56
CA HIS A 81 -34.48 -12.42 28.10
C HIS A 81 -33.12 -12.77 27.47
N GLY A 82 -32.08 -12.96 28.30
CA GLY A 82 -30.71 -13.25 27.89
C GLY A 82 -30.62 -14.16 26.65
N PHE A 83 -29.89 -13.66 25.65
CA PHE A 83 -29.56 -14.29 24.36
C PHE A 83 -30.61 -14.20 23.22
N PHE A 84 -31.91 -14.09 23.48
CA PHE A 84 -32.96 -14.23 22.45
C PHE A 84 -33.56 -12.89 21.96
N GLY A 85 -32.71 -11.92 21.60
CA GLY A 85 -33.16 -10.75 20.86
C GLY A 85 -33.65 -11.13 19.45
N GLN A 86 -34.58 -10.35 18.87
CA GLN A 86 -34.90 -10.45 17.43
C GLN A 86 -33.68 -9.99 16.62
N TYR A 87 -32.95 -10.94 16.07
CA TYR A 87 -31.88 -10.64 15.12
C TYR A 87 -32.47 -10.43 13.73
N PRO A 88 -32.10 -9.35 13.02
CA PRO A 88 -32.32 -9.33 11.58
C PRO A 88 -31.59 -10.54 10.97
N LEU A 89 -32.23 -11.23 10.03
CA LEU A 89 -31.58 -12.34 9.33
C LEU A 89 -30.26 -11.84 8.71
N PRO A 90 -29.18 -12.65 8.74
CA PRO A 90 -27.95 -12.33 8.03
C PRO A 90 -28.24 -12.04 6.56
N ASP A 91 -27.41 -11.21 5.91
CA ASP A 91 -27.51 -10.98 4.48
C ASP A 91 -27.66 -12.33 3.74
N PRO A 92 -28.52 -12.44 2.70
CA PRO A 92 -28.83 -13.72 2.06
C PRO A 92 -27.61 -14.47 1.52
N GLU A 93 -26.51 -13.75 1.25
CA GLU A 93 -25.22 -14.28 0.81
C GLU A 93 -24.44 -15.01 1.93
N LEU A 94 -24.71 -14.66 3.19
CA LEU A 94 -24.09 -15.26 4.38
C LEU A 94 -24.91 -16.41 4.95
N ILE A 95 -26.15 -16.60 4.49
CA ILE A 95 -27.00 -17.72 4.89
C ILE A 95 -26.53 -18.98 4.14
N PRO A 96 -26.05 -20.00 4.86
CA PRO A 96 -25.62 -21.25 4.23
C PRO A 96 -26.78 -21.88 3.44
N ARG A 97 -26.48 -22.48 2.28
CA ARG A 97 -27.52 -23.01 1.36
C ARG A 97 -28.47 -24.02 2.02
N TRP A 98 -27.99 -24.73 3.04
CA TRP A 98 -28.77 -25.71 3.81
C TRP A 98 -29.76 -25.10 4.81
N TYR A 99 -29.72 -23.78 5.02
CA TYR A 99 -30.61 -23.04 5.92
C TYR A 99 -31.75 -22.31 5.18
N ARG A 100 -31.80 -22.40 3.85
CA ARG A 100 -32.85 -21.78 3.04
C ARG A 100 -34.10 -22.66 3.10
N ALA A 101 -35.14 -22.22 3.79
CA ALA A 101 -36.45 -22.89 3.78
C ALA A 101 -36.99 -22.90 2.34
N GLY A 102 -37.36 -24.08 1.84
CA GLY A 102 -37.95 -24.27 0.52
C GLY A 102 -39.38 -23.77 0.44
#